data_AF-A0A520YG15-F1
#
_entry.id   AF-A0A520YG15-F1
#
_cell.length_a   1.000
_cell.length_b   1.000
_cell.length_c   1.000
_cell.angle_alpha   90.00
_cell.angle_beta   90.00
_cell.angle_gamma   90.00
#
_symmetry.space_group_name_H-M   'P 1'
#
loop_
_entity.id
_entity.type
_entity.pdbx_description
1 polymer ?
#
loop_
_entity_poly.entity_id
_entity_poly.type
_entity_poly.pdbx_seq_one_letter_code
_entity_poly.pdbx_strand_id
1 'polypeptide(L)'
;MLGPIIALGLWIALASGCDCGLKRGSEGPATPDGFEEVMNEHGALSLVARNALIRGDLPVARQSMRKLAFFMEHVPFPEEGKHYARVTRELATEVREAADLEEACMAFALLSNACGQCHHALDQGPAMRLDPTPEGADLQMHMRRHHWAVERMWEALLSDSTSAFQAAAAILAESPLHGSASPDSESPPGTTRLAYEVHDLAFAAAVEGKAREDEYVPQPDEVVEGKPTTLGQAEIFGRLLSACSQCHGLLDVEPVLTPSGHPQEAR
;
A
#
# COMPACT_ATOMS: atom_id res chain seq x y z
N MET A 1 -35.93 -67.34 14.28
CA MET A 1 -36.69 -66.79 15.42
C MET A 1 -36.40 -65.31 15.50
N LEU A 2 -37.38 -64.50 15.15
CA LEU A 2 -37.37 -63.04 15.17
C LEU A 2 -37.44 -62.53 16.61
N GLY A 3 -36.71 -61.45 16.90
CA GLY A 3 -36.90 -60.63 18.10
C GLY A 3 -36.29 -59.25 17.88
N PRO A 4 -37.06 -58.14 17.96
CA PRO A 4 -36.57 -56.80 17.69
C PRO A 4 -36.06 -56.13 18.97
N ILE A 5 -34.94 -55.40 18.88
CA ILE A 5 -34.56 -54.41 19.90
C ILE A 5 -34.68 -53.03 19.27
N ILE A 6 -35.73 -52.33 19.69
CA ILE A 6 -35.95 -50.92 19.50
C ILE A 6 -35.08 -50.20 20.53
N ALA A 7 -34.11 -49.42 20.07
CA ALA A 7 -33.39 -48.46 20.91
C ALA A 7 -33.73 -47.04 20.43
N LEU A 8 -34.69 -46.44 21.12
CA LEU A 8 -34.94 -45.00 21.16
C LEU A 8 -33.70 -44.31 21.73
N GLY A 9 -33.16 -43.31 21.03
CA GLY A 9 -32.00 -42.54 21.48
C GLY A 9 -32.11 -41.07 21.05
N LEU A 10 -32.85 -40.31 21.86
CA LEU A 10 -32.86 -38.86 22.08
C LEU A 10 -32.00 -37.97 21.15
N TRP A 11 -32.67 -37.18 20.32
CA TRP A 11 -32.12 -35.97 19.70
C TRP A 11 -32.12 -34.83 20.73
N ILE A 12 -30.94 -34.37 21.15
CA ILE A 12 -30.78 -33.11 21.89
C ILE A 12 -30.43 -32.04 20.86
N ALA A 13 -31.42 -31.25 20.44
CA ALA A 13 -31.21 -30.02 19.68
C ALA A 13 -30.90 -28.89 20.67
N LEU A 14 -29.62 -28.63 20.92
CA LEU A 14 -29.16 -27.40 21.57
C LEU A 14 -29.18 -26.27 20.53
N ALA A 15 -30.33 -25.61 20.41
CA ALA A 15 -30.43 -24.31 19.77
C ALA A 15 -29.84 -23.26 20.72
N SER A 16 -28.51 -23.14 20.74
CA SER A 16 -27.85 -21.94 21.23
C SER A 16 -28.17 -20.82 20.25
N GLY A 17 -29.22 -20.06 20.56
CA GLY A 17 -29.54 -18.82 19.88
C GLY A 17 -28.40 -17.84 20.11
N CYS A 18 -27.45 -17.80 19.17
CA CYS A 18 -26.63 -16.63 18.96
C CYS A 18 -27.60 -15.50 18.58
N ASP A 19 -27.84 -14.62 19.53
CA ASP A 19 -28.45 -13.32 19.32
C ASP A 19 -27.42 -12.48 18.53
N CYS A 20 -27.23 -12.82 17.26
CA CYS A 20 -26.58 -11.97 16.28
C CYS A 20 -27.52 -10.79 16.06
N GLY A 21 -27.50 -9.86 17.02
CA GLY A 21 -28.15 -8.58 16.89
C GLY A 21 -27.77 -8.01 15.55
N LEU A 22 -28.74 -7.97 14.64
CA LEU A 22 -28.65 -7.25 13.39
C LEU A 22 -28.17 -5.85 13.77
N LYS A 23 -26.90 -5.58 13.49
CA LYS A 23 -26.28 -4.26 13.61
C LYS A 23 -27.18 -3.36 12.78
N ARG A 24 -28.09 -2.61 13.44
CA ARG A 24 -28.90 -1.58 12.78
C ARG A 24 -27.88 -0.76 12.02
N GLY A 25 -27.99 -0.76 10.69
CA GLY A 25 -27.22 0.15 9.86
C GLY A 25 -27.49 1.53 10.45
N SER A 26 -26.49 2.10 11.13
CA SER A 26 -26.54 3.50 11.44
C SER A 26 -26.70 4.17 10.10
N GLU A 27 -27.75 4.96 9.93
CA GLU A 27 -27.85 5.96 8.87
C GLU A 27 -26.65 6.89 9.09
N GLY A 28 -25.50 6.49 8.55
CA GLY A 28 -24.32 7.33 8.49
C GLY A 28 -24.68 8.57 7.68
N PRO A 29 -23.97 9.67 7.90
CA PRO A 29 -24.17 10.87 7.10
C PRO A 29 -24.06 10.51 5.62
N ALA A 30 -25.02 11.00 4.84
CA ALA A 30 -25.09 10.69 3.42
C ALA A 30 -23.81 11.17 2.74
N THR A 31 -23.16 10.26 2.02
CA THR A 31 -22.05 10.58 1.11
C THR A 31 -22.54 11.65 0.11
N PRO A 32 -21.81 12.76 -0.09
CA PRO A 32 -22.21 13.78 -1.06
C PRO A 32 -22.34 13.22 -2.49
N ASP A 33 -23.25 13.79 -3.28
CA ASP A 33 -23.40 13.45 -4.69
C ASP A 33 -22.07 13.64 -5.44
N GLY A 34 -21.68 12.64 -6.24
CA GLY A 34 -20.43 12.66 -7.02
C GLY A 34 -19.16 12.31 -6.25
N PHE A 35 -19.24 12.04 -4.94
CA PHE A 35 -18.06 11.68 -4.13
C PHE A 35 -17.34 10.43 -4.65
N GLU A 36 -18.09 9.38 -5.06
CA GLU A 36 -17.51 8.13 -5.56
C GLU A 36 -16.72 8.33 -6.88
N GLU A 37 -17.28 9.07 -7.84
CA GLU A 37 -16.60 9.40 -9.09
C GLU A 37 -15.30 10.15 -8.82
N VAL A 38 -15.34 11.08 -7.87
CA VAL A 38 -14.15 11.81 -7.45
C VAL A 38 -13.13 10.88 -6.79
N MET A 39 -13.53 9.96 -5.90
CA MET A 39 -12.59 9.01 -5.29
C MET A 39 -11.95 8.08 -6.32
N ASN A 40 -12.65 7.70 -7.38
CA ASN A 40 -12.07 6.96 -8.50
C ASN A 40 -10.98 7.77 -9.22
N GLU A 41 -11.21 9.07 -9.46
CA GLU A 41 -10.20 9.96 -10.04
C GLU A 41 -9.00 10.18 -9.09
N HIS A 42 -9.24 10.25 -7.78
CA HIS A 42 -8.16 10.30 -6.78
C HIS A 42 -7.27 9.06 -6.85
N GLY A 43 -7.88 7.88 -6.91
CA GLY A 43 -7.15 6.61 -7.08
C GLY A 43 -6.33 6.58 -8.37
N ALA A 44 -6.92 7.01 -9.49
CA ALA A 44 -6.23 7.06 -10.78
C ALA A 44 -5.02 8.01 -10.76
N LEU A 45 -5.17 9.23 -10.23
CA LEU A 45 -4.08 10.20 -10.12
C LEU A 45 -2.96 9.73 -9.20
N SER A 46 -3.32 9.05 -8.10
CA SER A 46 -2.35 8.50 -7.14
C SER A 46 -1.55 7.34 -7.77
N LEU A 47 -2.21 6.49 -8.56
CA LEU A 47 -1.54 5.43 -9.33
C LEU A 47 -0.56 6.02 -10.36
N VAL A 48 -0.96 7.06 -11.09
CA VAL A 48 -0.07 7.74 -12.05
C VAL A 48 1.15 8.33 -11.34
N ALA A 49 0.96 9.02 -10.22
CA ALA A 49 2.07 9.61 -9.47
C ALA A 49 3.03 8.54 -8.92
N ARG A 50 2.53 7.47 -8.31
CA ARG A 50 3.37 6.35 -7.85
C ARG A 50 4.23 5.79 -8.98
N ASN A 51 3.61 5.50 -10.12
CA ASN A 51 4.30 4.93 -11.27
C ASN A 51 5.30 5.91 -11.89
N ALA A 52 5.05 7.21 -11.82
CA ALA A 52 6.00 8.24 -12.23
C ALA A 52 7.21 8.29 -11.27
N LEU A 53 6.97 8.26 -9.96
CA LEU A 53 8.03 8.23 -8.95
C LEU A 53 8.93 7.00 -9.09
N ILE A 54 8.36 5.80 -9.30
CA ILE A 54 9.13 4.56 -9.56
C ILE A 54 10.04 4.69 -10.79
N ARG A 55 9.63 5.47 -11.79
CA ARG A 55 10.40 5.73 -13.03
C ARG A 55 11.35 6.92 -12.93
N GLY A 56 11.35 7.64 -11.82
CA GLY A 56 12.12 8.89 -11.69
C GLY A 56 11.53 10.09 -12.45
N ASP A 57 10.25 10.03 -12.85
CA ASP A 57 9.57 11.10 -13.59
C ASP A 57 8.88 12.10 -12.63
N LEU A 58 9.69 12.95 -11.99
CA LEU A 58 9.20 13.98 -11.08
C LEU A 58 8.19 14.95 -11.73
N PRO A 59 8.39 15.43 -12.98
CA PRO A 59 7.40 16.29 -13.64
C PRO A 59 6.00 15.66 -13.74
N VAL A 60 5.90 14.38 -14.11
CA VAL A 60 4.59 13.69 -14.18
C VAL A 60 3.99 13.49 -12.79
N ALA A 61 4.80 13.14 -11.78
CA ALA A 61 4.33 13.04 -10.41
C ALA A 61 3.74 14.36 -9.90
N ARG A 62 4.48 15.47 -10.04
CA ARG A 62 4.02 16.82 -9.65
C ARG A 62 2.74 17.23 -10.38
N GLN A 63 2.65 16.92 -11.67
CA GLN A 63 1.48 17.25 -12.48
C GLN A 63 0.22 16.48 -12.04
N SER A 64 0.35 15.21 -11.68
CA SER A 64 -0.75 14.40 -11.15
C SER A 64 -1.22 14.91 -9.79
N MET A 65 -0.28 15.25 -8.91
CA MET A 65 -0.62 15.76 -7.57
C MET A 65 -1.19 17.18 -7.59
N ARG A 66 -0.82 18.01 -8.56
CA ARG A 66 -1.52 19.28 -8.83
C ARG A 66 -3.00 19.08 -9.11
N LYS A 67 -3.35 18.08 -9.94
CA LYS A 67 -4.75 17.76 -10.26
C LYS A 67 -5.48 17.21 -9.03
N LEU A 68 -4.84 16.32 -8.28
CA LEU A 68 -5.42 15.74 -7.07
C LEU A 68 -5.72 16.83 -6.03
N ALA A 69 -4.75 17.70 -5.73
CA ALA A 69 -4.94 18.81 -4.80
C ALA A 69 -6.06 19.77 -5.24
N PHE A 70 -6.20 20.01 -6.55
CA PHE A 70 -7.30 20.81 -7.10
C PHE A 70 -8.65 20.16 -6.85
N PHE A 71 -8.81 18.85 -7.09
CA PHE A 71 -10.07 18.16 -6.81
C PHE A 71 -10.41 18.16 -5.32
N MET A 72 -9.42 17.93 -4.45
CA MET A 72 -9.61 17.97 -3.01
C MET A 72 -10.10 19.33 -2.47
N GLU A 73 -9.82 20.43 -3.19
CA GLU A 73 -10.28 21.77 -2.80
C GLU A 73 -11.73 22.04 -3.22
N HIS A 74 -12.22 21.38 -4.27
CA HIS A 74 -13.50 21.72 -4.91
C HIS A 74 -14.59 20.67 -4.72
N VAL A 75 -14.26 19.50 -4.18
CA VAL A 75 -15.22 18.41 -4.00
C VAL A 75 -15.70 18.33 -2.55
N PRO A 76 -17.02 18.27 -2.29
CA PRO A 76 -17.55 18.09 -0.95
C PRO A 76 -17.13 16.73 -0.38
N PHE A 77 -16.70 16.73 0.88
CA PHE A 77 -16.38 15.53 1.66
C PHE A 77 -17.38 15.36 2.80
N PRO A 78 -17.62 14.13 3.28
CA PRO A 78 -18.33 13.89 4.54
C PRO A 78 -17.67 14.65 5.70
N GLU A 79 -18.44 15.10 6.70
CA GLU A 79 -17.88 15.87 7.82
C GLU A 79 -16.82 15.07 8.60
N GLU A 80 -17.00 13.75 8.71
CA GLU A 80 -16.04 12.81 9.31
C GLU A 80 -14.70 12.79 8.55
N GLY A 81 -14.74 13.04 7.24
CA GLY A 81 -13.57 13.05 6.35
C GLY A 81 -12.81 14.38 6.33
N LYS A 82 -13.36 15.45 6.92
CA LYS A 82 -12.86 16.83 6.76
C LYS A 82 -11.41 17.03 7.20
N HIS A 83 -11.01 16.40 8.30
CA HIS A 83 -9.63 16.47 8.77
C HIS A 83 -8.68 15.81 7.76
N TYR A 84 -9.01 14.60 7.32
CA TYR A 84 -8.19 13.83 6.40
C TYR A 84 -8.13 14.46 5.01
N ALA A 85 -9.25 14.98 4.50
CA ALA A 85 -9.31 15.72 3.25
C ALA A 85 -8.31 16.90 3.24
N ARG A 86 -8.22 17.63 4.36
CA ARG A 86 -7.23 18.72 4.50
C ARG A 86 -5.80 18.20 4.44
N VAL A 87 -5.48 17.16 5.22
CA VAL A 87 -4.13 16.56 5.29
C VAL A 87 -3.72 15.99 3.93
N THR A 88 -4.60 15.24 3.26
CA THR A 88 -4.39 14.71 1.90
C THR A 88 -4.07 15.83 0.91
N ARG A 89 -4.79 16.96 0.97
CA ARG A 89 -4.51 18.12 0.10
C ARG A 89 -3.14 18.75 0.39
N GLU A 90 -2.77 18.87 1.65
CA GLU A 90 -1.47 19.41 2.09
C GLU A 90 -0.33 18.52 1.58
N LEU A 91 -0.41 17.22 1.80
CA LEU A 91 0.61 16.26 1.33
C LEU A 91 0.67 16.16 -0.20
N ALA A 92 -0.47 16.24 -0.90
CA ALA A 92 -0.48 16.33 -2.36
C ALA A 92 0.20 17.62 -2.87
N THR A 93 0.07 18.71 -2.11
CA THR A 93 0.78 19.96 -2.39
C THR A 93 2.28 19.80 -2.15
N GLU A 94 2.70 19.10 -1.10
CA GLU A 94 4.10 18.78 -0.86
C GLU A 94 4.71 17.96 -2.00
N VAL A 95 4.04 16.91 -2.49
CA VAL A 95 4.55 16.17 -3.67
C VAL A 95 4.63 17.06 -4.91
N ARG A 96 3.68 17.98 -5.10
CA ARG A 96 3.69 18.95 -6.21
C ARG A 96 4.89 19.90 -6.13
N GLU A 97 5.30 20.28 -4.94
CA GLU A 97 6.32 21.30 -4.70
C GLU A 97 7.71 20.73 -4.39
N ALA A 98 7.78 19.45 -4.01
CA ALA A 98 9.00 18.70 -3.68
C ALA A 98 10.10 18.97 -4.68
N ALA A 99 11.28 19.40 -4.24
CA ALA A 99 12.38 19.88 -5.06
C ALA A 99 13.01 18.76 -5.91
N ASP A 100 13.03 17.55 -5.38
CA ASP A 100 13.60 16.35 -6.00
C ASP A 100 12.72 15.11 -5.80
N LEU A 101 13.21 13.96 -6.30
CA LEU A 101 12.50 12.68 -6.23
C LEU A 101 12.41 12.14 -4.81
N GLU A 102 13.40 12.38 -3.96
CA GLU A 102 13.41 11.83 -2.60
C GLU A 102 12.32 12.50 -1.76
N GLU A 103 12.26 13.83 -1.80
CA GLU A 103 11.20 14.61 -1.15
C GLU A 103 9.81 14.20 -1.68
N ALA A 104 9.67 14.03 -3.00
CA ALA A 104 8.41 13.66 -3.61
C ALA A 104 7.96 12.24 -3.23
N CYS A 105 8.89 11.29 -3.15
CA CYS A 105 8.62 9.92 -2.72
C CYS A 105 8.18 9.87 -1.25
N MET A 106 8.82 10.64 -0.37
CA MET A 106 8.45 10.70 1.04
C MET A 106 7.05 11.31 1.22
N ALA A 107 6.80 12.48 0.63
CA ALA A 107 5.50 13.14 0.69
C ALA A 107 4.38 12.26 0.08
N PHE A 108 4.67 11.51 -0.99
CA PHE A 108 3.69 10.59 -1.59
C PHE A 108 3.36 9.39 -0.70
N ALA A 109 4.34 8.89 0.04
CA ALA A 109 4.09 7.79 0.97
C ALA A 109 3.25 8.26 2.18
N LEU A 110 3.55 9.43 2.73
CA LEU A 110 2.73 10.06 3.76
C LEU A 110 1.30 10.35 3.26
N LEU A 111 1.17 10.83 2.02
CA LEU A 111 -0.13 11.00 1.35
C LEU A 111 -0.91 9.68 1.30
N SER A 112 -0.24 8.58 0.93
CA SER A 112 -0.86 7.25 0.86
C SER A 112 -1.36 6.76 2.23
N ASN A 113 -0.61 7.06 3.31
CA ASN A 113 -1.06 6.79 4.67
C ASN A 113 -2.27 7.65 5.07
N ALA A 114 -2.28 8.95 4.72
CA ALA A 114 -3.44 9.81 4.97
C ALA A 114 -4.71 9.33 4.23
N CYS A 115 -4.55 8.79 3.01
CA CYS A 115 -5.65 8.11 2.31
C CYS A 115 -6.17 6.92 3.12
N GLY A 116 -5.29 6.06 3.64
CA GLY A 116 -5.65 4.93 4.50
C GLY A 116 -6.42 5.32 5.75
N GLN A 117 -5.95 6.35 6.45
CA GLN A 117 -6.64 6.87 7.64
C GLN A 117 -8.04 7.40 7.33
N CYS A 118 -8.21 8.10 6.20
CA CYS A 118 -9.52 8.52 5.73
C CYS A 118 -10.43 7.32 5.44
N HIS A 119 -9.91 6.33 4.71
CA HIS A 119 -10.66 5.14 4.33
C HIS A 119 -11.11 4.34 5.56
N HIS A 120 -10.22 4.18 6.54
CA HIS A 120 -10.54 3.54 7.81
C HIS A 120 -11.61 4.31 8.60
N ALA A 121 -11.48 5.64 8.70
CA ALA A 121 -12.40 6.48 9.45
C ALA A 121 -13.81 6.51 8.84
N LEU A 122 -13.93 6.41 7.52
CA LEU A 122 -15.20 6.36 6.80
C LEU A 122 -15.77 4.94 6.64
N ASP A 123 -15.03 3.91 7.07
CA ASP A 123 -15.33 2.49 6.80
C ASP A 123 -15.58 2.24 5.29
N GLN A 124 -14.79 2.92 4.46
CA GLN A 124 -14.90 2.94 3.00
C GLN A 124 -13.52 2.99 2.36
N GLY A 125 -13.26 2.16 1.36
CA GLY A 125 -11.98 2.22 0.64
C GLY A 125 -11.92 1.18 -0.46
N PRO A 126 -10.88 1.22 -1.30
CA PRO A 126 -10.68 0.19 -2.31
C PRO A 126 -10.44 -1.16 -1.63
N ALA A 127 -11.05 -2.21 -2.17
CA ALA A 127 -10.72 -3.57 -1.76
C ALA A 127 -9.27 -3.89 -2.15
N MET A 128 -8.55 -4.58 -1.27
CA MET A 128 -7.21 -5.07 -1.56
C MET A 128 -7.27 -6.15 -2.64
N ARG A 129 -6.34 -6.10 -3.60
CA ARG A 129 -6.26 -7.12 -4.65
C ARG A 129 -5.60 -8.38 -4.10
N LEU A 130 -6.15 -9.53 -4.46
CA LEU A 130 -5.65 -10.86 -4.07
C LEU A 130 -4.96 -11.58 -5.23
N ASP A 131 -4.38 -10.80 -6.16
CA ASP A 131 -3.67 -11.35 -7.31
C ASP A 131 -2.47 -12.19 -6.84
N PRO A 132 -2.26 -13.41 -7.37
CA PRO A 132 -1.17 -14.27 -6.92
C PRO A 132 0.20 -13.65 -7.24
N THR A 133 1.17 -13.92 -6.39
CA THR A 133 2.55 -13.48 -6.60
C THR A 133 3.10 -14.04 -7.92
N PRO A 134 3.75 -13.22 -8.76
CA PRO A 134 4.39 -13.68 -9.99
C PRO A 134 5.42 -14.82 -9.78
N GLU A 135 5.23 -15.95 -10.46
CA GLU A 135 6.13 -17.12 -10.41
C GLU A 135 7.19 -17.13 -11.51
N GLY A 136 8.39 -17.62 -11.20
CA GLY A 136 9.49 -17.85 -12.16
C GLY A 136 10.84 -17.35 -11.66
N ALA A 137 11.94 -17.86 -12.23
CA ALA A 137 13.29 -17.66 -11.71
C ALA A 137 14.14 -16.65 -12.50
N ASP A 138 13.69 -16.22 -13.67
CA ASP A 138 14.44 -15.25 -14.48
C ASP A 138 14.31 -13.81 -13.95
N LEU A 139 15.16 -12.93 -14.46
CA LEU A 139 15.21 -11.52 -14.06
C LEU A 139 13.90 -10.78 -14.34
N GLN A 140 13.22 -11.08 -15.45
CA GLN A 140 11.95 -10.45 -15.78
C GLN A 140 10.89 -10.79 -14.73
N MET A 141 10.84 -12.05 -14.31
CA MET A 141 9.95 -12.54 -13.27
C MET A 141 10.28 -11.97 -11.90
N HIS A 142 11.57 -11.80 -11.61
CA HIS A 142 12.03 -11.13 -10.40
C HIS A 142 11.57 -9.67 -10.34
N MET A 143 11.75 -8.89 -11.41
CA MET A 143 11.27 -7.50 -11.45
C MET A 143 9.74 -7.39 -11.42
N ARG A 144 9.03 -8.38 -11.97
CA ARG A 144 7.56 -8.47 -11.80
C ARG A 144 7.16 -8.68 -10.34
N ARG A 145 7.92 -9.47 -9.55
CA ARG A 145 7.67 -9.61 -8.11
C ARG A 145 7.95 -8.31 -7.36
N HIS A 146 8.99 -7.55 -7.74
CA HIS A 146 9.24 -6.23 -7.18
C HIS A 146 8.04 -5.30 -7.38
N HIS A 147 7.57 -5.20 -8.63
CA HIS A 147 6.39 -4.40 -8.94
C HIS A 147 5.16 -4.86 -8.15
N TRP A 148 4.88 -6.17 -8.15
CA TRP A 148 3.74 -6.73 -7.42
C TRP A 148 3.82 -6.40 -5.92
N ALA A 149 4.98 -6.55 -5.30
CA ALA A 149 5.14 -6.32 -3.87
C ALA A 149 4.99 -4.83 -3.51
N VAL A 150 5.63 -3.93 -4.26
CA VAL A 150 5.47 -2.47 -4.09
C VAL A 150 4.01 -2.04 -4.25
N GLU A 151 3.30 -2.64 -5.20
CA GLU A 151 1.87 -2.38 -5.41
C GLU A 151 1.02 -2.85 -4.22
N ARG A 152 1.27 -4.06 -3.69
CA ARG A 152 0.56 -4.58 -2.50
C ARG A 152 0.90 -3.80 -1.23
N MET A 153 2.15 -3.34 -1.07
CA MET A 153 2.55 -2.46 0.03
C MET A 153 1.79 -1.13 -0.03
N TRP A 154 1.64 -0.53 -1.21
CA TRP A 154 0.85 0.68 -1.37
C TRP A 154 -0.64 0.47 -1.06
N GLU A 155 -1.24 -0.60 -1.58
CA GLU A 155 -2.64 -0.95 -1.25
C GLU A 155 -2.85 -1.19 0.24
N ALA A 156 -1.86 -1.80 0.91
CA ALA A 156 -1.90 -1.99 2.36
C ALA A 156 -1.96 -0.65 3.11
N LEU A 157 -1.18 0.36 2.68
CA LEU A 157 -1.30 1.73 3.23
C LEU A 157 -2.70 2.31 2.99
N LEU A 158 -3.26 2.15 1.79
CA LEU A 158 -4.62 2.63 1.47
C LEU A 158 -5.72 1.93 2.27
N SER A 159 -5.46 0.72 2.77
CA SER A 159 -6.40 -0.05 3.59
C SER A 159 -6.11 0.04 5.10
N ASP A 160 -5.13 0.85 5.51
CA ASP A 160 -4.65 0.97 6.90
C ASP A 160 -4.29 -0.40 7.52
N SER A 161 -3.66 -1.28 6.72
CA SER A 161 -3.38 -2.67 7.11
C SER A 161 -1.88 -2.92 7.29
N THR A 162 -1.43 -2.88 8.54
CA THR A 162 -0.02 -3.13 8.87
C THR A 162 0.45 -4.54 8.52
N SER A 163 -0.41 -5.55 8.73
CA SER A 163 -0.07 -6.95 8.46
C SER A 163 0.01 -7.25 6.96
N ALA A 164 -0.88 -6.68 6.14
CA ALA A 164 -0.79 -6.83 4.69
C ALA A 164 0.46 -6.14 4.13
N PHE A 165 0.83 -4.97 4.70
CA PHE A 165 2.06 -4.28 4.32
C PHE A 165 3.29 -5.14 4.61
N GLN A 166 3.36 -5.75 5.80
CA GLN A 166 4.46 -6.64 6.17
C GLN A 166 4.52 -7.89 5.28
N ALA A 167 3.37 -8.48 4.96
CA ALA A 167 3.31 -9.65 4.08
C ALA A 167 3.83 -9.33 2.67
N ALA A 168 3.45 -8.17 2.11
CA ALA A 168 3.95 -7.72 0.82
C ALA A 168 5.46 -7.40 0.87
N ALA A 169 5.92 -6.75 1.95
CA ALA A 169 7.32 -6.44 2.17
C ALA A 169 8.19 -7.71 2.28
N ALA A 170 7.68 -8.77 2.91
CA ALA A 170 8.37 -10.06 3.00
C ALA A 170 8.64 -10.65 1.60
N ILE A 171 7.66 -10.59 0.69
CA ILE A 171 7.84 -11.04 -0.70
C ILE A 171 8.92 -10.23 -1.42
N LEU A 172 9.01 -8.92 -1.16
CA LEU A 172 10.07 -8.08 -1.74
C LEU A 172 11.45 -8.38 -1.15
N ALA A 173 11.51 -8.73 0.14
CA ALA A 173 12.76 -9.11 0.81
C ALA A 173 13.33 -10.45 0.28
N GLU A 174 12.48 -11.38 -0.16
CA GLU A 174 12.82 -12.79 -0.42
C GLU A 174 13.53 -13.12 -1.76
N SER A 175 14.28 -12.21 -2.39
CA SER A 175 15.06 -12.58 -3.60
C SER A 175 16.24 -11.65 -3.87
N PRO A 176 17.49 -11.99 -3.54
CA PRO A 176 18.64 -11.22 -4.02
C PRO A 176 18.67 -11.20 -5.56
N LEU A 177 18.92 -10.03 -6.15
CA LEU A 177 18.96 -9.78 -7.60
C LEU A 177 19.99 -10.63 -8.40
N HIS A 178 20.81 -11.43 -7.73
CA HIS A 178 21.99 -12.07 -8.32
C HIS A 178 21.78 -13.59 -8.47
N GLY A 179 22.08 -14.11 -9.66
CA GLY A 179 22.30 -15.54 -9.87
C GLY A 179 23.58 -16.04 -9.18
N SER A 180 24.09 -17.20 -9.57
CA SER A 180 25.33 -17.78 -9.00
C SER A 180 26.63 -17.04 -9.39
N ALA A 181 26.55 -15.97 -10.19
CA ALA A 181 27.70 -15.15 -10.61
C ALA A 181 27.89 -13.94 -9.68
N SER A 182 29.12 -13.40 -9.62
CA SER A 182 29.46 -12.28 -8.75
C SER A 182 28.75 -10.99 -9.23
N PRO A 183 27.98 -10.32 -8.35
CA PRO A 183 27.06 -9.25 -8.73
C PRO A 183 27.70 -8.03 -9.40
N ASP A 184 28.98 -7.78 -9.10
CA ASP A 184 29.71 -6.61 -9.59
C ASP A 184 30.42 -6.83 -10.94
N SER A 185 30.36 -8.05 -11.48
CA SER A 185 31.01 -8.36 -12.78
C SER A 185 30.15 -8.02 -14.00
N GLU A 186 28.83 -7.84 -13.81
CA GLU A 186 27.86 -7.67 -14.91
C GLU A 186 26.94 -6.43 -14.78
N SER A 187 26.96 -5.71 -13.65
CA SER A 187 26.07 -4.57 -13.40
C SER A 187 26.80 -3.22 -13.43
N PRO A 188 26.12 -2.12 -13.83
CA PRO A 188 26.66 -0.77 -13.67
C PRO A 188 27.08 -0.50 -12.21
N PRO A 189 28.16 0.26 -11.97
CA PRO A 189 28.57 0.64 -10.61
C PRO A 189 27.41 1.29 -9.84
N GLY A 190 27.09 0.74 -8.67
CA GLY A 190 26.04 1.27 -7.79
C GLY A 190 24.70 0.52 -7.86
N THR A 191 24.43 -0.25 -8.92
CA THR A 191 23.20 -1.05 -9.03
C THR A 191 23.13 -2.13 -7.94
N THR A 192 24.23 -2.85 -7.68
CA THR A 192 24.32 -3.84 -6.60
C THR A 192 24.01 -3.23 -5.23
N ARG A 193 24.50 -2.01 -4.96
CA ARG A 193 24.24 -1.31 -3.70
C ARG A 193 22.76 -0.96 -3.54
N LEU A 194 22.13 -0.40 -4.57
CA LEU A 194 20.70 -0.06 -4.55
C LEU A 194 19.81 -1.31 -4.50
N ALA A 195 20.23 -2.40 -5.13
CA ALA A 195 19.60 -3.70 -4.99
C ALA A 195 19.54 -4.14 -3.52
N TYR A 196 20.69 -4.13 -2.83
CA TYR A 196 20.73 -4.44 -1.40
C TYR A 196 19.88 -3.48 -0.58
N GLU A 197 19.94 -2.18 -0.86
CA GLU A 197 19.14 -1.18 -0.15
C GLU A 197 17.63 -1.42 -0.28
N VAL A 198 17.13 -1.80 -1.47
CA VAL A 198 15.72 -2.18 -1.68
C VAL A 198 15.34 -3.39 -0.82
N HIS A 199 16.18 -4.43 -0.78
CA HIS A 199 15.89 -5.62 0.02
C HIS A 199 16.02 -5.36 1.53
N ASP A 200 16.97 -4.54 1.96
CA ASP A 200 17.16 -4.16 3.36
C ASP A 200 15.97 -3.34 3.86
N LEU A 201 15.49 -2.38 3.06
CA LEU A 201 14.27 -1.62 3.35
C LEU A 201 13.03 -2.53 3.40
N ALA A 202 12.92 -3.48 2.47
CA ALA A 202 11.83 -4.45 2.45
C ALA A 202 11.87 -5.37 3.69
N PHE A 203 13.05 -5.83 4.08
CA PHE A 203 13.25 -6.63 5.28
C PHE A 203 12.88 -5.83 6.54
N ALA A 204 13.34 -4.59 6.64
CA ALA A 204 12.98 -3.69 7.74
C ALA A 204 11.45 -3.45 7.78
N ALA A 205 10.80 -3.27 6.63
CA ALA A 205 9.34 -3.18 6.54
C ALA A 205 8.63 -4.46 6.99
N ALA A 206 9.15 -5.64 6.65
CA ALA A 206 8.56 -6.93 6.98
C ALA A 206 8.70 -7.26 8.48
N VAL A 207 9.89 -7.02 9.05
CA VAL A 207 10.25 -7.46 10.40
C VAL A 207 10.02 -6.36 11.45
N GLU A 208 10.41 -5.13 11.13
CA GLU A 208 10.48 -4.05 12.10
C GLU A 208 9.26 -3.14 11.98
N GLY A 209 8.92 -2.68 10.78
CA GLY A 209 7.79 -1.77 10.53
C GLY A 209 7.77 -0.53 11.45
N LYS A 210 8.90 -0.20 12.08
CA LYS A 210 9.03 0.88 13.06
C LYS A 210 9.26 2.18 12.31
N ALA A 211 8.50 3.22 12.65
CA ALA A 211 8.94 4.58 12.39
C ALA A 211 10.23 4.81 13.19
N ARG A 212 11.15 5.63 12.69
CA ARG A 212 12.30 6.01 13.52
C ARG A 212 11.79 6.81 14.73
N GLU A 213 12.34 6.50 15.90
CA GLU A 213 11.99 7.12 17.19
C GLU A 213 12.49 8.57 17.32
N ASP A 214 13.06 9.17 16.27
CA ASP A 214 13.69 10.51 16.36
C ASP A 214 12.68 11.68 16.39
N GLU A 215 11.38 11.44 16.18
CA GLU A 215 10.32 12.45 16.36
C GLU A 215 9.36 12.17 17.53
N TYR A 216 9.34 10.95 18.08
CA TYR A 216 8.50 10.58 19.22
C TYR A 216 9.33 10.50 20.49
N VAL A 217 9.19 11.49 21.38
CA VAL A 217 9.77 11.44 22.74
C VAL A 217 8.73 10.82 23.67
N PRO A 218 8.82 9.51 24.01
CA PRO A 218 7.91 8.90 24.97
C PRO A 218 8.05 9.58 26.33
N GLN A 219 6.95 9.62 27.09
CA GLN A 219 7.05 10.10 28.46
C GLN A 219 7.96 9.17 29.30
N PRO A 220 8.60 9.66 30.38
CA PRO A 220 9.61 8.91 31.15
C PRO A 220 9.20 7.51 31.64
N ASP A 221 7.91 7.17 31.64
CA ASP A 221 7.36 5.89 32.07
C ASP A 221 6.47 5.20 31.00
N GLU A 222 6.47 5.71 29.76
CA GLU A 222 5.68 5.15 28.67
C GLU A 222 6.38 3.93 28.07
N VAL A 223 5.78 2.76 28.26
CA VAL A 223 6.22 1.53 27.58
C VAL A 223 5.79 1.63 26.12
N VAL A 224 6.71 2.06 25.26
CA VAL A 224 6.53 1.97 23.80
C VAL A 224 6.63 0.49 23.43
N GLU A 225 5.49 -0.18 23.32
CA GLU A 225 5.45 -1.48 22.66
C GLU A 225 5.87 -1.25 21.20
N GLY A 226 7.03 -1.78 20.79
CA GLY A 226 7.64 -1.60 19.47
C GLY A 226 6.88 -2.30 18.34
N LYS A 227 5.57 -2.03 18.24
CA LYS A 227 4.68 -2.53 17.22
C LYS A 227 4.80 -1.66 15.96
N PRO A 228 4.73 -2.27 14.76
CA PRO A 228 4.66 -1.54 13.51
C PRO A 228 3.52 -0.51 13.49
N THR A 229 3.77 0.67 12.92
CA THR A 229 2.75 1.70 12.68
C THR A 229 2.62 1.97 11.19
N THR A 230 1.43 2.37 10.73
CA THR A 230 1.21 2.71 9.32
C THR A 230 2.01 3.94 8.89
N LEU A 231 2.27 4.87 9.81
CA LEU A 231 3.21 5.99 9.59
C LEU A 231 4.64 5.49 9.33
N GLY A 232 5.18 4.62 10.18
CA GLY A 232 6.52 4.07 9.99
C GLY A 232 6.66 3.25 8.70
N GLN A 233 5.62 2.51 8.36
CA GLN A 233 5.52 1.80 7.10
C GLN A 233 5.49 2.76 5.89
N ALA A 234 4.80 3.89 6.00
CA ALA A 234 4.80 4.93 4.97
C ALA A 234 6.20 5.53 4.78
N GLU A 235 6.92 5.85 5.86
CA GLU A 235 8.30 6.34 5.75
C GLU A 235 9.23 5.35 5.03
N ILE A 236 9.15 4.07 5.39
CA ILE A 236 9.92 3.01 4.72
C ILE A 236 9.49 2.91 3.24
N PHE A 237 8.20 2.99 2.96
CA PHE A 237 7.69 2.97 1.58
C PHE A 237 8.20 4.16 0.75
N GLY A 238 8.28 5.36 1.33
CA GLY A 238 8.86 6.54 0.67
C GLY A 238 10.34 6.33 0.31
N ARG A 239 11.14 5.81 1.25
CA ARG A 239 12.55 5.45 0.98
C ARG A 239 12.67 4.38 -0.10
N LEU A 240 11.79 3.38 -0.07
CA LEU A 240 11.75 2.32 -1.07
C LEU A 240 11.47 2.86 -2.47
N LEU A 241 10.50 3.77 -2.62
CA LEU A 241 10.21 4.42 -3.91
C LEU A 241 11.41 5.22 -4.43
N SER A 242 12.10 5.95 -3.55
CA SER A 242 13.32 6.67 -3.91
C SER A 242 14.42 5.71 -4.40
N ALA A 243 14.66 4.62 -3.66
CA ALA A 243 15.64 3.60 -4.06
C ALA A 243 15.27 2.93 -5.40
N CYS A 244 13.99 2.64 -5.65
CA CYS A 244 13.51 2.15 -6.94
C CYS A 244 13.82 3.13 -8.07
N SER A 245 13.52 4.42 -7.87
CA SER A 245 13.76 5.46 -8.89
C SER A 245 15.24 5.59 -9.26
N GLN A 246 16.13 5.54 -8.26
CA GLN A 246 17.57 5.58 -8.46
C GLN A 246 18.08 4.32 -9.19
N CYS A 247 17.57 3.14 -8.80
CA CYS A 247 17.97 1.87 -9.41
C CYS A 247 17.55 1.82 -10.88
N HIS A 248 16.31 2.18 -11.20
CA HIS A 248 15.82 2.20 -12.57
C HIS A 248 16.53 3.26 -13.43
N GLY A 249 16.87 4.42 -12.85
CA GLY A 249 17.68 5.44 -13.52
C GLY A 249 19.10 4.97 -13.88
N LEU A 250 19.74 4.16 -13.02
CA LEU A 250 21.07 3.58 -13.33
C LEU A 250 21.02 2.48 -14.39
N LEU A 251 19.91 1.75 -14.46
CA LEU A 251 19.73 0.64 -15.40
C LEU A 251 19.25 1.10 -16.78
N ASP A 252 18.87 2.37 -16.94
CA ASP A 252 18.23 2.90 -18.15
C ASP A 252 17.02 2.06 -18.59
N VAL A 253 16.27 1.56 -17.60
CA VAL A 253 15.07 0.75 -17.83
C VAL A 253 13.83 1.58 -17.49
N GLU A 254 12.95 1.74 -18.48
CA GLU A 254 11.59 2.20 -18.22
C GLU A 254 10.73 0.98 -17.89
N PRO A 255 10.37 0.73 -16.61
CA PRO A 255 9.45 -0.35 -16.29
C PRO A 255 8.11 -0.13 -16.99
N VAL A 256 7.65 -1.17 -17.69
CA VAL A 256 6.31 -1.20 -18.28
C VAL A 256 5.30 -1.47 -17.15
N LEU A 257 4.84 -0.39 -16.54
CA LEU A 257 3.84 -0.40 -15.47
C LEU A 257 2.45 -0.38 -16.10
N THR A 258 2.06 -1.44 -16.82
CA THR A 258 0.66 -1.57 -17.25
C THR A 258 -0.19 -1.90 -16.03
N PRO A 259 -1.35 -1.25 -15.84
CA PRO A 259 -2.36 -1.77 -14.92
C PRO A 259 -2.62 -3.21 -15.34
N SER A 260 -2.40 -4.16 -14.41
CA SER A 260 -2.76 -5.56 -14.61
C SER A 260 -4.20 -5.60 -15.12
N GLY A 261 -4.35 -6.01 -16.38
CA GLY A 261 -5.51 -5.68 -17.18
C GLY A 261 -6.83 -6.20 -16.62
N HIS A 262 -7.89 -5.45 -16.90
CA HIS A 262 -9.09 -6.14 -17.37
C HIS A 262 -8.67 -7.06 -18.54
N PRO A 263 -9.10 -8.33 -18.58
CA PRO A 263 -9.00 -9.09 -19.81
C PRO A 263 -9.71 -8.28 -20.90
N GLN A 264 -8.97 -7.87 -21.94
CA GLN A 264 -9.60 -7.42 -23.17
C GLN A 264 -10.43 -8.59 -23.67
N GLU A 265 -11.75 -8.51 -23.53
CA GLU A 265 -12.65 -9.32 -24.32
C GLU A 265 -12.34 -9.00 -25.79
N ALA A 266 -11.70 -9.95 -26.46
CA ALA A 266 -11.58 -9.94 -27.90
C ALA A 266 -13.00 -9.86 -28.49
N ARG A 267 -13.30 -8.74 -29.16
CA ARG A 267 -14.40 -8.63 -30.11
C ARG A 267 -13.85 -8.81 -31.52
#